data_AF-A0A059CLJ3-F1
#
_entry.id   AF-A0A059CLJ3-F1
#
_cell.length_a   1.000
_cell.length_b   1.000
_cell.length_c   1.000
_cell.angle_alpha   90.00
_cell.angle_beta   90.00
_cell.angle_gamma   90.00
#
_symmetry.space_group_name_H-M   'P 1'
#
loop_
_entity.id
_entity.type
_entity.pdbx_description
1 polymer ?
#
loop_
_entity_poly.entity_id
_entity_poly.type
_entity_poly.pdbx_seq_one_letter_code
_entity_poly.pdbx_strand_id
1 'polypeptide(L)'
;MARSENFGFVAFLLIASGVALLSIARADYEDAPAPEPSGPDSFLAQCASKLTEKCGEDIFGNIFTKEIELTPECCKKLVLVGRECHEAMVNFIVSIPTFAKNASITVPRSKQVWNKCVLLTEETLPPA
;
A
#
# COMPACT_ATOMS: atom_id res chain seq x y z
N MET A 1 -39.87 28.41 -39.98
CA MET A 1 -40.40 28.12 -38.64
C MET A 1 -40.21 26.64 -38.36
N ALA A 2 -39.72 26.29 -37.15
CA ALA A 2 -39.70 24.97 -36.51
C ALA A 2 -38.71 23.92 -37.08
N ARG A 3 -38.04 23.06 -36.30
CA ARG A 3 -38.14 22.80 -34.85
C ARG A 3 -36.82 22.16 -34.36
N SER A 4 -36.23 22.77 -33.33
CA SER A 4 -35.17 22.19 -32.51
C SER A 4 -35.78 21.09 -31.63
N GLU A 5 -35.78 19.83 -32.08
CA GLU A 5 -36.33 18.69 -31.31
C GLU A 5 -35.47 17.43 -31.48
N ASN A 6 -34.17 17.49 -31.18
CA ASN A 6 -33.41 16.23 -31.09
C ASN A 6 -32.22 16.25 -30.12
N PHE A 7 -31.66 17.43 -29.82
CA PHE A 7 -30.51 17.49 -28.92
C PHE A 7 -30.89 17.17 -27.46
N GLY A 8 -32.07 17.64 -27.01
CA GLY A 8 -32.57 17.36 -25.66
C GLY A 8 -32.99 15.91 -25.45
N PHE A 9 -33.52 15.24 -26.47
CA PHE A 9 -33.98 13.86 -26.38
C PHE A 9 -32.80 12.88 -26.30
N VAL A 10 -31.76 13.12 -27.10
CA VAL A 10 -30.51 12.34 -27.06
C VAL A 10 -29.79 12.53 -25.72
N ALA A 11 -29.77 13.75 -25.17
CA ALA A 11 -29.21 14.00 -23.84
C ALA A 11 -29.97 13.27 -22.72
N PHE A 12 -31.31 13.24 -22.76
CA PHE A 12 -32.13 12.53 -21.76
C PHE A 12 -31.93 11.00 -21.81
N LEU A 13 -31.79 10.42 -22.99
CA LEU A 13 -31.55 8.97 -23.16
C LEU A 13 -30.18 8.52 -22.63
N LEU A 14 -29.16 9.37 -22.73
CA LEU A 14 -27.83 9.09 -22.19
C LEU A 14 -27.79 9.18 -20.66
N ILE A 15 -28.58 10.09 -20.06
CA ILE A 15 -28.64 10.24 -18.60
C ILE A 15 -29.41 9.07 -17.95
N ALA A 16 -30.50 8.59 -18.57
CA ALA A 16 -31.31 7.50 -18.02
C ALA A 16 -30.61 6.13 -18.05
N SER A 17 -29.75 5.88 -19.04
CA SER A 17 -29.02 4.60 -19.18
C SER A 17 -27.81 4.48 -18.24
N GLY A 18 -27.22 5.59 -17.81
CA GLY A 18 -26.08 5.60 -16.87
C GLY A 18 -26.44 5.24 -15.43
N VAL A 19 -27.69 5.49 -15.00
CA VAL A 19 -28.12 5.19 -13.62
C VAL A 19 -28.37 3.69 -13.42
N ALA A 20 -28.90 2.99 -14.44
CA ALA A 20 -29.21 1.57 -14.35
C ALA A 20 -27.96 0.70 -14.16
N LEU A 21 -26.83 1.05 -14.79
CA LEU A 21 -25.56 0.31 -14.66
C LEU A 21 -24.91 0.48 -13.27
N LEU A 22 -25.08 1.64 -12.63
CA LEU A 22 -24.53 1.91 -11.30
C LEU A 22 -25.26 1.16 -10.18
N SER A 23 -26.52 0.77 -10.39
CA SER A 23 -27.32 0.03 -9.40
C SER A 23 -26.99 -1.46 -9.36
N ILE A 24 -26.60 -2.07 -10.48
CA ILE A 24 -26.29 -3.52 -10.53
C ILE A 24 -24.96 -3.84 -9.84
N ALA A 25 -24.02 -2.89 -9.82
CA ALA A 25 -22.70 -3.10 -9.20
C ALA A 25 -22.73 -3.12 -7.66
N ARG A 26 -23.79 -2.62 -7.01
CA ARG A 26 -23.86 -2.54 -5.54
C ARG A 26 -24.50 -3.75 -4.87
N ALA A 27 -25.19 -4.62 -5.61
CA ALA A 27 -25.96 -5.72 -5.03
C ALA A 27 -25.18 -7.04 -4.86
N ASP A 28 -23.98 -7.16 -5.44
CA ASP A 28 -23.15 -8.38 -5.35
C ASP A 28 -21.91 -8.21 -4.44
N TYR A 29 -21.71 -7.03 -3.83
CA TYR A 29 -20.61 -6.79 -2.89
C TYR A 29 -21.11 -6.91 -1.45
N GLU A 30 -21.76 -8.02 -1.13
CA GLU A 30 -22.14 -8.38 0.24
C GLU A 30 -21.17 -9.48 0.72
N ASP A 31 -20.21 -9.07 1.56
CA ASP A 31 -19.57 -9.83 2.64
C ASP A 31 -19.12 -11.28 2.36
N ALA A 32 -18.33 -11.49 1.31
CA ALA A 32 -17.49 -12.68 1.24
C ALA A 32 -16.17 -12.41 2.00
N PRO A 33 -15.79 -13.20 3.03
CA PRO A 33 -14.47 -13.08 3.64
C PRO A 33 -13.42 -13.33 2.56
N ALA A 34 -12.48 -12.39 2.44
CA ALA A 34 -11.41 -12.48 1.46
C ALA A 34 -10.69 -13.83 1.59
N PRO A 35 -10.42 -14.54 0.48
CA PRO A 35 -9.71 -15.80 0.55
C PRO A 35 -8.37 -15.61 1.26
N GLU A 36 -8.10 -16.46 2.25
CA GLU A 36 -6.78 -16.54 2.91
C GLU A 36 -5.70 -16.67 1.84
N PRO A 37 -4.74 -15.74 1.77
CA PRO A 37 -3.78 -15.76 0.68
C PRO A 37 -2.93 -17.02 0.80
N SER A 38 -2.82 -17.79 -0.28
CA SER A 38 -1.89 -18.92 -0.39
C SER A 38 -1.06 -18.74 -1.67
N GLY A 39 0.24 -18.47 -1.52
CA GLY A 39 1.18 -18.21 -2.63
C GLY A 39 2.35 -17.27 -2.25
N PRO A 40 3.27 -16.91 -3.16
CA PRO A 40 4.29 -15.88 -2.89
C PRO A 40 3.68 -14.54 -2.41
N ASP A 41 2.50 -14.22 -2.95
CA ASP A 41 1.67 -13.09 -2.50
C ASP A 41 1.19 -13.26 -1.05
N SER A 42 1.06 -14.50 -0.56
CA SER A 42 0.75 -14.78 0.84
C SER A 42 1.90 -14.49 1.78
N PHE A 43 3.15 -14.70 1.36
CA PHE A 43 4.29 -14.34 2.19
C PHE A 43 4.39 -12.82 2.38
N LEU A 44 4.31 -12.06 1.28
CA LEU A 44 4.33 -10.60 1.34
C LEU A 44 3.12 -10.05 2.12
N ALA A 45 1.93 -10.64 1.96
CA ALA A 45 0.75 -10.28 2.74
C ALA A 45 0.95 -10.55 4.24
N GLN A 46 1.54 -11.69 4.61
CA GLN A 46 1.88 -12.02 6.00
C GLN A 46 2.94 -11.10 6.59
N CYS A 47 3.88 -10.62 5.77
CA CYS A 47 4.86 -9.62 6.18
C CYS A 47 4.19 -8.27 6.44
N ALA A 48 3.35 -7.82 5.50
CA ALA A 48 2.66 -6.54 5.59
C ALA A 48 1.64 -6.49 6.73
N SER A 49 0.92 -7.59 6.99
CA SER A 49 -0.14 -7.65 8.03
C SER A 49 0.39 -7.46 9.47
N LYS A 50 1.70 -7.62 9.68
CA LYS A 50 2.35 -7.37 10.97
C LYS A 50 2.70 -5.89 11.20
N LEU A 51 2.63 -5.06 10.17
CA LEU A 51 2.75 -3.61 10.29
C LEU A 51 1.36 -2.98 10.42
N THR A 52 1.27 -1.88 11.18
CA THR A 52 0.09 -1.00 11.07
C THR A 52 0.17 -0.23 9.76
N GLU A 53 -0.98 0.17 9.21
CA GLU A 53 -1.05 1.02 8.01
C GLU A 53 -0.12 2.24 8.14
N LYS A 54 -0.24 2.97 9.25
CA LYS A 54 0.61 4.13 9.54
C LYS A 54 2.11 3.82 9.53
N CYS A 55 2.53 2.70 10.15
CA CYS A 55 3.95 2.35 10.14
C CYS A 55 4.42 1.89 8.76
N GLY A 56 3.58 1.20 7.99
CA GLY A 56 3.87 0.87 6.59
C GLY A 56 4.11 2.13 5.75
N GLU A 57 3.22 3.12 5.87
CA GLU A 57 3.33 4.42 5.20
C GLU A 57 4.60 5.17 5.62
N ASP A 58 4.91 5.24 6.92
CA ASP A 58 6.08 5.97 7.41
C ASP A 58 7.39 5.32 6.97
N ILE A 59 7.46 3.98 6.99
CA ILE A 59 8.62 3.23 6.51
C ILE A 59 8.80 3.43 5.01
N PHE A 60 7.72 3.34 4.24
CA PHE A 60 7.75 3.62 2.82
C PHE A 60 8.20 5.06 2.55
N GLY A 61 7.57 6.05 3.20
CA GLY A 61 7.91 7.47 3.06
C GLY A 61 9.36 7.74 3.42
N ASN A 62 9.87 7.21 4.53
CA ASN A 62 11.26 7.39 4.92
C ASN A 62 12.24 6.83 3.87
N ILE A 63 11.97 5.63 3.35
CA ILE A 63 12.85 5.00 2.34
C ILE A 63 12.84 5.80 1.03
N PHE A 64 11.66 6.18 0.54
CA PHE A 64 11.51 6.77 -0.78
C PHE A 64 11.78 8.28 -0.80
N THR A 65 11.34 9.02 0.22
CA THR A 65 11.47 10.50 0.26
C THR A 65 12.49 10.99 1.28
N LYS A 66 12.76 10.24 2.35
CA LYS A 66 13.53 10.67 3.55
C LYS A 66 12.88 11.81 4.36
N GLU A 67 11.69 12.25 3.99
CA GLU A 67 11.02 13.38 4.64
C GLU A 67 10.23 12.96 5.88
N ILE A 68 9.90 11.67 5.99
CA ILE A 68 9.14 11.13 7.11
C ILE A 68 10.11 10.58 8.16
N GLU A 69 10.04 11.07 9.39
CA GLU A 69 10.80 10.51 10.50
C GLU A 69 10.15 9.23 11.05
N LEU A 70 10.97 8.21 11.32
CA LEU A 70 10.50 6.97 11.93
C LEU A 70 10.43 7.08 13.45
N THR A 71 9.28 6.74 14.00
CA THR A 71 9.08 6.64 15.45
C THR A 71 9.73 5.36 16.00
N PRO A 72 10.12 5.34 17.29
CA PRO A 72 10.59 4.12 17.95
C PRO A 72 9.58 2.97 17.87
N GLU A 73 8.28 3.26 17.92
CA GLU A 73 7.22 2.26 17.78
C GLU A 73 7.23 1.59 16.41
N CYS A 74 7.28 2.39 15.32
CA CYS A 74 7.32 1.82 13.98
C CYS A 74 8.62 1.06 13.72
N CYS A 75 9.75 1.52 14.28
CA CYS A 75 10.99 0.76 14.24
C CYS A 75 10.90 -0.57 14.98
N LYS A 76 10.29 -0.60 16.17
CA LYS A 76 10.06 -1.84 16.91
C LYS A 76 9.20 -2.82 16.12
N LYS A 77 8.11 -2.35 15.50
CA LYS A 77 7.26 -3.19 14.64
C LYS A 77 8.04 -3.73 13.43
N LEU A 78 8.82 -2.89 12.74
CA LEU A 78 9.64 -3.31 11.62
C LEU A 78 10.63 -4.41 12.02
N VAL A 79 11.33 -4.25 13.14
CA VAL A 79 12.27 -5.25 13.65
C VAL A 79 11.55 -6.56 14.02
N LEU A 80 10.37 -6.48 14.64
CA LEU A 80 9.54 -7.65 14.98
C LEU A 80 9.02 -8.40 13.74
N VAL A 81 8.70 -7.69 12.65
CA VAL A 81 8.31 -8.30 11.37
C VAL A 81 9.46 -9.13 10.80
N GLY A 82 10.70 -8.68 11.01
CA GLY A 82 11.92 -9.40 10.67
C GLY A 82 12.56 -8.95 9.37
N ARG A 83 13.88 -9.20 9.28
CA ARG A 83 14.72 -8.71 8.19
C ARG A 83 14.30 -9.25 6.84
N GLU A 84 13.99 -10.54 6.79
CA GLU A 84 13.57 -11.22 5.57
C GLU A 84 12.29 -10.61 4.99
N CYS A 85 11.30 -10.35 5.83
CA CYS A 85 10.08 -9.68 5.42
C CYS A 85 10.34 -8.27 4.90
N HIS A 86 11.18 -7.48 5.60
CA HIS A 86 11.55 -6.14 5.14
C HIS A 86 12.23 -6.17 3.77
N GLU A 87 13.24 -7.02 3.60
CA GLU A 87 13.97 -7.14 2.34
C GLU A 87 13.06 -7.65 1.22
N ALA A 88 12.18 -8.62 1.48
CA ALA A 88 11.24 -9.13 0.50
C ALA A 88 10.21 -8.08 0.05
N MET A 89 9.62 -7.32 0.99
CA MET A 89 8.69 -6.24 0.66
C MET A 89 9.39 -5.15 -0.17
N VAL A 90 10.62 -4.75 0.18
CA VAL A 90 11.38 -3.76 -0.61
C VAL A 90 11.69 -4.29 -2.01
N ASN A 91 12.17 -5.53 -2.11
CA ASN A 91 12.48 -6.17 -3.39
C ASN A 91 11.25 -6.28 -4.30
N PHE A 92 10.09 -6.60 -3.71
CA PHE A 92 8.82 -6.58 -4.42
C PHE A 92 8.49 -5.19 -4.95
N ILE A 93 8.55 -4.14 -4.10
CA ILE A 93 8.22 -2.78 -4.51
C ILE A 93 9.12 -2.32 -5.66
N VAL A 94 10.44 -2.55 -5.58
CA VAL A 94 11.36 -2.13 -6.65
C VAL A 94 11.29 -3.00 -7.90
N SER A 95 10.60 -4.14 -7.86
CA SER A 95 10.29 -4.94 -9.05
C SER A 95 9.14 -4.33 -9.87
N ILE A 96 8.31 -3.49 -9.26
CA ILE A 96 7.19 -2.82 -9.92
C ILE A 96 7.75 -1.73 -10.87
N PRO A 97 7.34 -1.69 -12.16
CA PRO A 97 7.92 -0.79 -13.16
C PRO A 97 7.98 0.69 -12.75
N THR A 98 6.97 1.17 -12.04
CA THR A 98 6.88 2.55 -11.54
C THR A 98 8.03 2.92 -10.58
N PHE A 99 8.52 1.95 -9.80
CA PHE A 99 9.56 2.14 -8.78
C PHE A 99 10.94 1.62 -9.20
N ALA A 100 11.02 0.75 -10.20
CA ALA A 100 12.26 0.10 -10.64
C ALA A 100 13.40 1.08 -10.96
N LYS A 101 13.08 2.24 -11.56
CA LYS A 101 14.07 3.30 -11.87
C LYS A 101 14.78 3.86 -10.63
N ASN A 102 14.17 3.74 -9.46
CA ASN A 102 14.72 4.25 -8.19
C ASN A 102 15.38 3.15 -7.35
N ALA A 103 15.44 1.90 -7.81
CA ALA A 103 15.96 0.77 -7.03
C ALA A 103 17.38 0.99 -6.50
N SER A 104 18.24 1.62 -7.29
CA SER A 104 19.62 1.97 -6.92
C SER A 104 19.72 2.92 -5.73
N ILE A 105 18.66 3.68 -5.45
CA ILE A 105 18.56 4.61 -4.33
C ILE A 105 17.75 3.99 -3.18
N THR A 106 16.60 3.38 -3.50
CA THR A 106 15.65 2.79 -2.54
C THR A 106 16.25 1.63 -1.76
N VAL A 107 16.94 0.69 -2.42
CA VAL A 107 17.47 -0.51 -1.76
C VAL A 107 18.57 -0.17 -0.73
N PRO A 108 19.56 0.71 -1.02
CA PRO A 108 20.49 1.14 0.01
C PRO A 108 19.83 1.87 1.18
N ARG A 109 18.81 2.71 0.91
CA ARG A 109 18.07 3.42 1.96
C ARG A 109 17.27 2.47 2.84
N SER A 110 16.66 1.43 2.28
CA SER A 110 15.94 0.45 3.08
C SER A 110 16.84 -0.30 4.06
N LYS A 111 18.09 -0.57 3.69
CA LYS A 111 19.11 -1.13 4.58
C LYS A 111 19.50 -0.16 5.70
N GLN A 112 19.62 1.14 5.38
CA GLN A 112 19.86 2.18 6.39
C GLN A 112 18.72 2.26 7.41
N VAL A 113 17.46 2.22 6.93
CA VAL A 113 16.27 2.17 7.78
C VAL A 113 16.28 0.96 8.70
N TRP A 114 16.56 -0.22 8.16
CA TRP A 114 16.66 -1.44 8.96
C TRP A 114 17.69 -1.29 10.09
N ASN A 115 18.92 -0.88 9.76
CA ASN A 115 19.98 -0.72 10.74
C ASN A 115 19.64 0.34 11.81
N LYS A 116 19.05 1.47 11.39
CA LYS A 116 18.57 2.50 12.32
C LYS A 116 17.54 1.93 13.30
N CYS A 117 16.59 1.16 12.80
CA CYS A 117 15.54 0.60 13.64
C CYS A 117 16.06 -0.46 14.62
N VAL A 118 17.02 -1.30 14.21
CA VAL A 118 17.69 -2.25 15.12
C VAL A 118 18.36 -1.51 16.28
N LEU A 119 19.13 -0.46 16.00
CA LEU A 119 19.81 0.33 17.03
C LEU A 119 18.81 0.98 18.01
N LEU A 120 17.74 1.59 17.51
CA LEU A 120 16.71 2.20 18.35
C LEU A 120 15.99 1.16 19.24
N THR A 121 15.83 -0.07 18.76
CA THR A 121 15.24 -1.15 19.58
C THR A 121 16.20 -1.67 20.65
N GLU A 122 17.51 -1.59 20.43
CA GLU A 122 18.53 -1.97 21.43
C GLU A 122 18.67 -0.89 22.52
N GLU A 123 18.64 0.39 22.15
CA GLU A 123 18.73 1.53 23.10
C GLU A 123 17.51 1.65 24.03
N THR A 124 16.37 1.10 23.63
CA THR A 124 15.13 1.15 24.43
C THR A 124 14.99 -0.02 25.40
N LEU A 125 15.95 -0.95 25.45
CA LEU A 125 16.00 -2.00 26.45
C LEU A 125 16.63 -1.46 27.75
N PRO A 126 16.05 -1.72 28.94
CA PRO A 126 16.71 -1.43 30.21
C PRO A 126 18.05 -2.19 30.29
N PRO A 127 19.08 -1.63 30.96
CA PRO A 127 20.29 -2.38 31.24
C PRO A 127 19.95 -3.64 32.05
N ALA A 128 20.56 -4.77 31.65
CA ALA A 128 20.42 -6.07 32.29
C ALA A 128 21.06 -6.12 33.69
#